data_AF-A0A258AQU7-F1
#
_entry.id   AF-A0A258AQU7-F1
#
_cell.length_a   1.000
_cell.length_b   1.000
_cell.length_c   1.000
_cell.angle_alpha   90.00
_cell.angle_beta   90.00
_cell.angle_gamma   90.00
#
_symmetry.space_group_name_H-M   'P 1'
#
loop_
_entity.id
_entity.type
_entity.pdbx_description
1 polymer ?
#
loop_
_entity_poly.entity_id
_entity_poly.type
_entity_poly.pdbx_seq_one_letter_code
_entity_poly.pdbx_strand_id
1 'polypeptide(L)'
;MTPSRHFALSFFGPVLAGGIFCGLVLLSWTWLEDHRISPMVAMLVGTLVFGMATRWFVRNCVAVACPFCGGKSYELPDRGNRFMCRVCGKDH
;
A
#
# COMPACT_ATOMS: atom_id res chain seq x y z
N MET A 1 -8.54 6.41 -11.99
CA MET A 1 -7.94 5.06 -11.86
C MET A 1 -9.08 4.04 -11.93
N THR A 2 -8.91 2.88 -12.57
CA THR A 2 -9.95 1.83 -12.60
C THR A 2 -9.89 0.96 -11.35
N PRO A 3 -11.01 0.31 -10.93
CA PRO A 3 -11.01 -0.61 -9.79
C PRO A 3 -9.99 -1.75 -9.93
N SER A 4 -9.85 -2.30 -11.15
CA SER A 4 -8.88 -3.36 -11.45
C SER A 4 -7.43 -2.93 -11.23
N ARG A 5 -7.08 -1.69 -11.61
CA ARG A 5 -5.75 -1.12 -11.36
C ARG A 5 -5.53 -0.85 -9.87
N HIS A 6 -6.56 -0.42 -9.15
CA HIS A 6 -6.48 -0.20 -7.70
C HIS A 6 -6.27 -1.51 -6.94
N PHE A 7 -6.98 -2.57 -7.33
CA PHE A 7 -6.76 -3.91 -6.80
C PHE A 7 -5.33 -4.40 -7.05
N ALA A 8 -4.84 -4.28 -8.30
CA ALA A 8 -3.47 -4.63 -8.64
C ALA A 8 -2.45 -3.84 -7.80
N LEU A 9 -2.65 -2.53 -7.64
CA LEU A 9 -1.77 -1.70 -6.81
C LEU A 9 -1.82 -2.11 -5.33
N SER A 10 -2.99 -2.44 -4.80
CA SER A 10 -3.16 -2.89 -3.42
C SER A 10 -2.50 -4.25 -3.14
N PHE A 11 -2.38 -5.09 -4.17
CA PHE A 11 -1.79 -6.43 -4.04
C PHE A 11 -0.28 -6.43 -4.31
N PHE A 12 0.15 -5.83 -5.43
CA PHE A 12 1.57 -5.82 -5.85
C PHE A 12 2.37 -4.68 -5.22
N GLY A 13 1.73 -3.55 -4.89
CA GLY A 13 2.38 -2.40 -4.25
C GLY A 13 3.09 -2.75 -2.94
N PRO A 14 2.45 -3.45 -2.00
CA PRO A 14 3.10 -3.91 -0.77
C PRO A 14 4.34 -4.78 -1.00
N VAL A 15 4.29 -5.67 -2.00
CA VAL A 15 5.41 -6.58 -2.32
C VAL A 15 6.58 -5.78 -2.90
N LEU A 16 6.30 -4.86 -3.83
CA LEU A 16 7.33 -3.97 -4.40
C LEU A 16 7.93 -3.05 -3.33
N ALA A 17 7.11 -2.45 -2.47
CA ALA A 17 7.57 -1.61 -1.38
C ALA A 17 8.45 -2.40 -0.38
N GLY A 18 8.05 -3.63 -0.08
CA GLY A 18 8.85 -4.57 0.70
C GLY A 18 10.22 -4.86 0.07
N GLY A 19 10.24 -5.16 -1.24
CA GLY A 19 11.48 -5.39 -1.97
C GLY A 19 12.42 -4.18 -1.97
N ILE A 20 11.88 -2.97 -2.19
CA ILE A 20 12.65 -1.71 -2.11
C ILE A 20 13.21 -1.51 -0.70
N PHE A 21 12.40 -1.77 0.33
CA PHE A 21 12.85 -1.69 1.72
C PHE A 21 13.99 -2.68 2.02
N CYS A 22 13.89 -3.93 1.58
CA CYS A 22 14.99 -4.90 1.69
C CYS A 22 16.26 -4.40 0.99
N GLY A 23 16.13 -3.81 -0.21
CA GLY A 23 17.26 -3.19 -0.91
C GLY A 23 17.93 -2.08 -0.09
N LEU A 24 17.15 -1.23 0.56
CA LEU A 24 17.67 -0.18 1.45
C LEU A 24 18.37 -0.76 2.69
N VAL A 25 17.83 -1.84 3.27
CA VAL A 25 18.46 -2.53 4.40
C VAL A 25 19.79 -3.16 4.00
N LEU A 26 19.88 -3.76 2.80
CA LEU A 26 21.14 -4.28 2.26
C LEU A 26 22.18 -3.17 2.06
N LEU A 27 21.77 -2.01 1.55
CA LEU A 27 22.67 -0.86 1.37
C LEU A 27 23.15 -0.26 2.70
N SER A 28 22.39 -0.45 3.79
CA SER A 28 22.72 0.02 5.14
C SER A 28 23.22 -1.08 6.07
N TRP A 29 23.57 -2.25 5.52
CA TRP A 29 23.91 -3.44 6.30
C TRP A 29 25.00 -3.21 7.34
N THR A 30 26.14 -2.66 6.91
CA THR A 30 27.30 -2.41 7.78
C THR A 30 26.94 -1.44 8.91
N TRP A 31 26.20 -0.37 8.57
CA TRP A 31 25.73 0.61 9.55
C TRP A 31 24.78 -0.03 10.58
N LEU A 32 23.90 -0.95 10.16
CA LEU A 32 23.01 -1.68 11.06
C LEU A 32 23.77 -2.60 12.00
N GLU A 33 24.77 -3.32 11.51
CA GLU A 33 25.65 -4.16 12.33
C GLU A 33 26.43 -3.34 13.36
N ASP A 34 26.97 -2.18 12.96
CA ASP A 34 27.67 -1.25 13.87
C ASP A 34 26.75 -0.78 15.02
N HIS A 35 25.44 -0.66 14.75
CA HIS A 35 24.43 -0.29 15.75
C HIS A 35 23.79 -1.49 16.47
N ARG A 36 24.34 -2.70 16.29
CA ARG A 36 23.82 -3.97 16.85
C ARG A 36 22.38 -4.29 16.46
N ILE A 37 21.94 -3.83 15.31
CA ILE A 37 20.61 -4.14 14.75
C ILE A 37 20.78 -5.31 13.79
N SER A 38 20.04 -6.40 14.00
CA SER A 38 20.07 -7.55 13.08
C SER A 38 19.44 -7.17 11.73
N PRO A 39 20.20 -7.17 10.62
CA PRO A 39 19.68 -6.79 9.31
C PRO A 39 18.58 -7.74 8.83
N MET A 40 18.68 -9.03 9.17
CA MET A 40 17.66 -10.03 8.84
C MET A 40 16.31 -9.75 9.53
N VAL A 41 16.35 -9.39 10.82
CA VAL A 41 15.14 -9.01 11.56
C VAL A 41 14.58 -7.69 11.04
N ALA A 42 15.45 -6.71 10.75
CA ALA A 42 15.05 -5.45 10.17
C ALA A 42 14.33 -5.65 8.82
N MET A 43 14.87 -6.50 7.93
CA MET A 43 14.23 -6.87 6.67
C MET A 43 12.87 -7.50 6.89
N LEU A 44 12.75 -8.50 7.76
CA LEU A 44 11.50 -9.22 7.98
C LEU A 44 10.41 -8.31 8.58
N VAL A 45 10.72 -7.63 9.69
CA VAL A 45 9.76 -6.76 10.38
C VAL A 45 9.43 -5.54 9.53
N GLY A 46 10.45 -4.89 8.98
CA GLY A 46 10.26 -3.70 8.16
C GLY A 46 9.48 -3.98 6.88
N THR A 47 9.69 -5.14 6.23
CA THR A 47 8.88 -5.53 5.06
C THR A 47 7.40 -5.71 5.41
N LEU A 48 7.09 -6.35 6.54
CA LEU A 48 5.71 -6.48 7.00
C LEU A 48 5.08 -5.12 7.30
N VAL A 49 5.80 -4.25 8.01
CA VAL A 49 5.32 -2.89 8.35
C VAL A 49 5.13 -2.04 7.09
N PHE A 50 6.13 -1.98 6.21
CA PHE A 50 6.04 -1.24 4.94
C PHE A 50 4.96 -1.81 4.03
N GLY A 51 4.80 -3.13 3.98
CA GLY A 51 3.74 -3.76 3.19
C GLY A 51 2.35 -3.39 3.70
N MET A 52 2.13 -3.47 5.01
CA MET A 52 0.86 -3.09 5.66
C MET A 52 0.57 -1.59 5.51
N ALA A 53 1.59 -0.74 5.71
CA ALA A 53 1.47 0.71 5.52
C ALA A 53 1.16 1.08 4.07
N THR A 54 1.82 0.42 3.10
CA THR A 54 1.57 0.63 1.67
C THR A 54 0.15 0.22 1.32
N ARG A 55 -0.30 -0.95 1.80
CA ARG A 55 -1.68 -1.39 1.59
C ARG A 55 -2.66 -0.39 2.19
N TRP A 56 -2.45 0.03 3.43
CA TRP A 56 -3.30 1.02 4.09
C TRP A 56 -3.36 2.34 3.31
N PHE A 57 -2.22 2.84 2.84
CA PHE A 57 -2.13 4.05 2.04
C PHE A 57 -2.90 3.93 0.73
N VAL A 58 -2.75 2.81 0.00
CA VAL A 58 -3.48 2.61 -1.26
C VAL A 58 -5.00 2.59 -1.03
N ARG A 59 -5.47 1.93 0.02
CA ARG A 59 -6.91 1.86 0.32
C ARG A 59 -7.51 3.22 0.68
N ASN A 60 -6.78 4.04 1.44
CA ASN A 60 -7.32 5.30 1.99
C ASN A 60 -7.03 6.53 1.12
N CYS A 61 -5.89 6.55 0.43
CA CYS A 61 -5.40 7.76 -0.25
C CYS A 61 -5.53 7.67 -1.78
N VAL A 62 -5.55 6.47 -2.36
CA VAL A 62 -5.65 6.29 -3.81
C VAL A 62 -7.10 6.21 -4.23
N ALA A 63 -7.58 7.29 -4.86
CA ALA A 63 -8.95 7.37 -5.37
C ALA A 63 -9.13 6.59 -6.69
N VAL A 64 -10.25 5.90 -6.79
CA VAL A 64 -10.79 5.33 -8.02
C VAL A 64 -11.72 6.36 -8.67
N ALA A 65 -11.88 6.29 -10.00
CA ALA A 65 -12.83 7.15 -10.70
C ALA A 65 -14.23 6.53 -10.63
N CYS A 66 -15.21 7.32 -10.22
CA CYS A 66 -16.61 6.88 -10.16
C CYS A 66 -17.15 6.66 -11.59
N PRO A 67 -17.77 5.51 -11.90
CA PRO A 67 -18.30 5.22 -13.23
C PRO A 67 -19.52 6.07 -13.59
N PHE A 68 -20.20 6.66 -12.60
CA PHE A 68 -21.41 7.44 -12.82
C PHE A 68 -21.14 8.92 -13.10
N CYS A 69 -20.23 9.54 -12.34
CA CYS A 69 -20.02 10.99 -12.38
C CYS A 69 -18.56 11.40 -12.60
N GLY A 70 -17.63 10.44 -12.72
CA GLY A 70 -16.19 10.74 -12.83
C GLY A 70 -15.53 11.27 -11.55
N GLY A 71 -16.29 11.47 -10.47
CA GLY A 71 -15.78 11.92 -9.18
C GLY A 71 -14.85 10.92 -8.49
N LYS A 72 -14.18 11.36 -7.41
CA LYS A 72 -13.28 10.51 -6.63
C LYS A 72 -14.08 9.54 -5.75
N SER A 73 -13.81 8.24 -5.90
CA SER A 73 -14.32 7.18 -5.04
C SER A 73 -13.20 6.53 -4.24
N TYR A 74 -13.50 6.17 -2.99
CA TYR A 74 -12.55 5.56 -2.05
C TYR A 74 -13.10 4.25 -1.55
N GLU A 75 -12.22 3.31 -1.23
CA GLU A 75 -12.63 2.00 -0.72
C GLU A 75 -13.32 2.17 0.63
N LEU A 76 -14.46 1.48 0.84
CA LEU A 76 -15.12 1.50 2.14
C LEU A 76 -14.32 0.68 3.16
N PRO A 77 -14.21 1.17 4.42
CA PRO A 77 -13.67 0.35 5.50
C PRO A 77 -14.50 -0.93 5.64
N ASP A 78 -13.83 -2.04 5.89
CA ASP A 78 -14.41 -3.38 6.11
C ASP A 78 -15.18 -4.01 4.95
N ARG A 79 -15.32 -3.31 3.80
CA ARG A 79 -15.90 -3.87 2.57
C ARG A 79 -14.89 -3.87 1.45
N GLY A 80 -14.13 -4.97 1.37
CA GLY A 80 -13.10 -5.17 0.35
C GLY A 80 -13.64 -4.95 -1.06
N ASN A 81 -12.92 -4.17 -1.87
CA ASN A 81 -13.24 -3.86 -3.26
C ASN A 81 -14.57 -3.13 -3.50
N ARG A 82 -15.21 -2.53 -2.48
CA ARG A 82 -16.32 -1.59 -2.69
C ARG A 82 -15.84 -0.16 -2.54
N PHE A 83 -16.28 0.72 -3.43
CA PHE A 83 -15.86 2.11 -3.48
C PHE A 83 -17.07 3.05 -3.38
N MET A 84 -17.01 4.01 -2.46
CA MET A 84 -18.04 5.04 -2.33
C MET A 84 -17.56 6.32 -3.02
N CYS A 85 -18.37 6.86 -3.92
CA CYS A 85 -18.09 8.18 -4.50
C CYS A 85 -18.40 9.29 -3.50
N ARG A 86 -17.46 10.21 -3.26
CA ARG A 86 -17.68 11.39 -2.39
C ARG A 86 -18.56 12.47 -3.04
N VAL A 87 -18.80 12.40 -4.35
CA VAL A 87 -19.57 13.41 -5.09
C VAL A 87 -21.04 13.00 -5.19
N CYS A 88 -21.31 11.82 -5.74
CA CYS A 88 -22.69 11.36 -5.97
C CYS A 88 -23.21 10.40 -4.89
N GLY A 89 -22.38 10.02 -3.90
CA GLY A 89 -22.77 9.12 -2.81
C GLY A 89 -23.01 7.66 -3.21
N LYS A 90 -22.92 7.31 -4.50
CA LYS A 90 -23.15 5.94 -4.99
C LYS A 90 -21.95 5.03 -4.67
N ASP A 91 -22.24 3.81 -4.24
CA ASP A 91 -21.27 2.72 -4.11
C ASP A 91 -21.20 1.86 -5.38
N HIS A 92 -20.05 1.25 -5.64
CA HIS A 92 -19.81 0.28 -6.72
C HIS A 92 -18.64 -0.65 -6.36
#